data_AF-A0A538GPE9-F1
#
_entry.id   AF-A0A538GPE9-F1
#
_cell.length_a   1.000
_cell.length_b   1.000
_cell.length_c   1.000
_cell.angle_alpha   90.00
_cell.angle_beta   90.00
_cell.angle_gamma   90.00
#
_symmetry.space_group_name_H-M   'P 1'
#
loop_
_entity.id
_entity.type
_entity.pdbx_description
1 polymer ?
#
loop_
_entity_poly.entity_id
_entity_poly.type
_entity_poly.pdbx_seq_one_letter_code
_entity_poly.pdbx_strand_id
1 'polypeptide(L)'
;MSSLWEQRAARNEALFREVNESIARLEEEYGSTPAEPAFICECADDGCTERLPALDLTVYRRVREQPRLFIVLPGHEDPQLARVVDDRGDYLIVEKIDTAGEVAERTQR
;
A
#
# COMPACT_ATOMS: atom_id res chain seq x y z
N MET A 1 15.63 9.48 -15.02
CA MET A 1 14.75 8.69 -15.90
C MET A 1 14.49 7.38 -15.18
N SER A 2 13.24 7.04 -14.94
CA SER A 2 12.88 5.79 -14.26
C SER A 2 13.22 4.57 -15.12
N SER A 3 13.80 3.54 -14.53
CA SER A 3 14.01 2.26 -15.22
C SER A 3 12.67 1.60 -15.59
N LEU A 4 12.67 0.64 -16.53
CA LEU A 4 11.46 -0.11 -16.89
C LEU A 4 10.92 -0.93 -15.71
N TRP A 5 11.80 -1.37 -14.81
CA TRP A 5 11.42 -2.12 -13.63
C TRP A 5 10.70 -1.25 -12.60
N GLU A 6 11.23 -0.08 -12.27
CA GLU A 6 10.59 0.89 -11.35
C GLU A 6 9.20 1.30 -11.84
N GLN A 7 9.03 1.48 -13.16
CA GLN A 7 7.72 1.79 -13.75
C GLN A 7 6.72 0.64 -13.58
N ARG A 8 7.18 -0.61 -13.71
CA ARG A 8 6.34 -1.79 -13.47
C ARG A 8 5.97 -1.91 -11.99
N ALA A 9 6.95 -1.77 -11.11
CA ALA A 9 6.74 -1.80 -9.66
C ALA A 9 5.70 -0.75 -9.25
N ALA A 10 5.89 0.51 -9.66
CA ALA A 10 4.95 1.58 -9.33
C ALA A 10 3.54 1.35 -9.90
N ARG A 11 3.41 0.72 -11.08
CA ARG A 11 2.10 0.33 -11.63
C ARG A 11 1.42 -0.73 -10.78
N ASN A 12 2.17 -1.73 -10.33
CA ASN A 12 1.64 -2.80 -9.47
C ASN A 12 1.18 -2.24 -8.13
N GLU A 13 2.00 -1.41 -7.49
CA GLU A 13 1.68 -0.76 -6.22
C GLU A 13 0.43 0.15 -6.35
N ALA A 14 0.30 0.89 -7.46
CA ALA A 14 -0.88 1.70 -7.74
C ALA A 14 -2.16 0.86 -7.90
N LEU A 15 -2.06 -0.33 -8.53
CA LEU A 15 -3.19 -1.25 -8.66
C LEU A 15 -3.67 -1.73 -7.30
N PHE A 16 -2.76 -2.18 -6.43
CA PHE A 16 -3.14 -2.66 -5.08
C PHE A 16 -3.72 -1.54 -4.22
N ARG A 17 -3.20 -0.33 -4.34
CA ARG A 17 -3.81 0.86 -3.73
C ARG A 17 -5.25 1.07 -4.20
N GLU A 18 -5.53 0.96 -5.51
CA GLU A 18 -6.89 1.12 -6.04
C GLU A 18 -7.86 0.06 -5.49
N VAL A 19 -7.38 -1.18 -5.32
CA VAL A 19 -8.14 -2.26 -4.68
C VAL A 19 -8.43 -1.92 -3.23
N ASN A 20 -7.44 -1.48 -2.46
CA ASN A 20 -7.62 -1.08 -1.07
C ASN A 20 -8.52 0.15 -0.92
N GLU A 21 -8.46 1.12 -1.83
CA GLU A 21 -9.40 2.24 -1.84
C GLU A 21 -10.85 1.77 -2.08
N SER A 22 -11.03 0.76 -2.91
CA SER A 22 -12.34 0.15 -3.15
C SER A 22 -12.86 -0.58 -1.91
N ILE A 23 -11.99 -1.32 -1.22
CA ILE A 23 -12.29 -1.94 0.07
C ILE A 23 -12.67 -0.88 1.11
N ALA A 24 -11.87 0.18 1.25
CA ALA A 24 -12.11 1.24 2.22
C ALA A 24 -13.47 1.93 2.02
N ARG A 25 -13.86 2.19 0.75
CA ARG A 25 -15.19 2.73 0.44
C ARG A 25 -16.32 1.79 0.86
N LEU A 26 -16.16 0.48 0.65
CA LEU A 26 -17.15 -0.51 1.07
C LEU A 26 -17.25 -0.59 2.59
N GLU A 27 -16.11 -0.56 3.30
CA GLU A 27 -16.11 -0.54 4.77
C GLU A 27 -16.73 0.74 5.34
N GLU A 28 -16.56 1.89 4.67
CA GLU A 28 -17.21 3.15 5.05
C GLU A 28 -18.72 3.12 4.86
N GLU A 29 -19.20 2.52 3.76
CA GLU A 29 -20.62 2.48 3.41
C GLU A 29 -21.38 1.42 4.20
N TYR A 30 -20.78 0.24 4.41
CA TYR A 30 -21.46 -0.93 4.98
C TYR A 30 -20.97 -1.32 6.38
N GLY A 31 -19.90 -0.69 6.87
CA GLY A 31 -19.21 -1.06 8.11
C GLY A 31 -18.20 -2.18 7.88
N SER A 32 -17.16 -2.22 8.71
CA SER A 32 -16.15 -3.29 8.70
C SER A 32 -16.55 -4.44 9.63
N THR A 33 -16.23 -5.68 9.23
CA THR A 33 -16.34 -6.86 10.09
C THR A 33 -14.97 -7.26 10.62
N PRO A 34 -14.73 -7.18 11.95
CA PRO A 34 -13.42 -7.48 12.55
C PRO A 34 -12.90 -8.90 12.30
N ALA A 35 -13.77 -9.82 11.86
CA ALA A 35 -13.42 -11.22 11.61
C ALA A 35 -12.76 -11.45 10.24
N GLU A 36 -12.86 -10.52 9.30
CA GLU A 36 -12.34 -10.66 7.94
C GLU A 36 -11.61 -9.38 7.51
N PRO A 37 -10.28 -9.31 7.69
CA PRO A 37 -9.49 -8.18 7.23
C PRO A 37 -9.56 -8.10 5.71
N ALA A 38 -10.07 -6.99 5.20
CA ALA A 38 -10.34 -6.83 3.78
C ALA A 38 -9.14 -6.28 3.01
N PHE A 39 -8.29 -5.45 3.64
CA PHE A 39 -7.12 -4.84 3.02
C PHE A 39 -6.05 -5.86 2.64
N ILE A 40 -5.39 -5.60 1.51
CA ILE A 40 -4.32 -6.43 0.95
C ILE A 40 -2.99 -5.69 0.91
N CYS A 41 -1.90 -6.45 0.88
CA CYS A 41 -0.53 -5.94 0.78
C CYS A 41 -0.34 -5.11 -0.50
N GLU A 42 0.29 -3.95 -0.38
CA GLU A 42 0.50 -3.00 -1.50
C GLU A 42 1.91 -3.08 -2.10
N CYS A 43 2.59 -4.21 -1.97
CA CYS A 43 3.96 -4.37 -2.48
C CYS A 43 4.01 -4.37 -4.02
N ALA A 44 5.21 -4.26 -4.57
CA ALA A 44 5.43 -4.25 -6.01
C ALA A 44 5.22 -5.60 -6.73
N ASP A 45 5.03 -6.70 -6.00
CA ASP A 45 4.79 -8.03 -6.55
C ASP A 45 3.35 -8.17 -7.07
N ASP A 46 3.19 -8.37 -8.38
CA ASP A 46 1.87 -8.53 -9.03
C ASP A 46 1.16 -9.86 -8.68
N GLY A 47 1.87 -10.81 -8.08
CA GLY A 47 1.30 -12.05 -7.54
C GLY A 47 0.81 -11.93 -6.09
N CYS A 48 1.11 -10.83 -5.38
CA CYS A 48 0.76 -10.71 -3.97
C CYS A 48 -0.75 -10.48 -3.79
N THR A 49 -1.42 -11.43 -3.13
CA THR A 49 -2.84 -11.35 -2.79
C THR A 49 -3.08 -11.57 -1.30
N GLU A 50 -2.03 -11.38 -0.51
CA GLU A 50 -2.06 -11.58 0.93
C GLU A 50 -2.75 -10.41 1.63
N ARG A 51 -3.49 -10.74 2.70
CA ARG A 51 -4.26 -9.79 3.49
C ARG A 51 -3.42 -9.21 4.63
N LEU A 52 -3.81 -8.02 5.08
CA LEU A 52 -3.20 -7.32 6.21
C LEU A 52 -4.11 -7.47 7.45
N PRO A 53 -3.90 -8.49 8.30
CA PRO A 53 -4.93 -8.93 9.24
C PRO A 53 -5.26 -7.95 10.36
N ALA A 54 -4.29 -7.13 10.75
CA ALA A 54 -4.42 -6.14 11.82
C ALA A 54 -4.63 -4.71 11.30
N LEU A 55 -4.83 -4.52 9.99
CA LEU A 55 -5.05 -3.19 9.42
C LEU A 55 -6.54 -2.84 9.46
N ASP A 56 -6.88 -1.76 10.14
CA ASP A 56 -8.22 -1.19 10.15
C ASP A 56 -8.36 0.02 9.21
N LEU A 57 -9.61 0.36 8.89
CA LEU A 57 -9.98 1.50 8.04
C LEU A 57 -9.39 2.83 8.52
N THR A 58 -9.35 3.08 9.83
CA THR A 58 -8.88 4.36 10.38
C THR A 58 -7.38 4.52 10.14
N VAL A 59 -6.61 3.46 10.37
CA VAL A 59 -5.18 3.44 10.08
C VAL A 59 -4.96 3.57 8.58
N TYR A 60 -5.68 2.80 7.76
CA TYR A 60 -5.56 2.87 6.30
C TYR A 60 -5.78 4.31 5.80
N ARG A 61 -6.89 4.95 6.18
CA ARG A 61 -7.19 6.34 5.79
C ARG A 61 -6.11 7.33 6.22
N ARG A 62 -5.59 7.21 7.44
CA ARG A 62 -4.48 8.05 7.91
C ARG A 62 -3.22 7.89 7.07
N VAL A 63 -2.88 6.66 6.66
CA VAL A 63 -1.74 6.43 5.76
C VAL A 63 -2.00 7.05 4.38
N ARG A 64 -3.24 6.96 3.88
CA ARG A 64 -3.65 7.48 2.57
C ARG A 64 -3.66 9.00 2.44
N GLU A 65 -3.60 9.73 3.55
CA GLU A 65 -3.35 11.19 3.54
C GLU A 65 -1.98 11.53 2.90
N GLN A 66 -1.06 10.57 2.85
CA GLN A 66 0.27 10.75 2.29
C GLN A 66 0.48 9.88 1.04
N PRO A 67 0.50 10.47 -0.18
CA PRO A 67 0.63 9.73 -1.46
C PRO A 67 1.81 8.76 -1.56
N ARG A 68 2.89 9.01 -0.81
CA ARG A 68 4.10 8.21 -0.85
C ARG A 68 4.09 7.03 0.10
N LEU A 69 3.11 6.95 1.00
CA LEU A 69 3.05 5.85 1.95
C LEU A 69 2.30 4.65 1.36
N PHE A 70 2.85 3.47 1.58
CA PHE A 70 2.29 2.18 1.22
C PHE A 70 2.30 1.25 2.43
N ILE A 71 1.37 0.29 2.47
CA ILE A 71 1.26 -0.68 3.55
C ILE A 71 1.57 -2.07 3.00
N VAL A 72 2.59 -2.73 3.56
CA VAL A 72 3.10 -4.03 3.08
C VAL A 72 3.24 -5.01 4.22
N LEU A 73 3.30 -6.30 3.91
CA LEU A 73 3.69 -7.32 4.89
C LEU A 73 5.18 -7.23 5.22
N PRO A 74 5.60 -7.61 6.43
CA PRO A 74 7.03 -7.73 6.74
C PRO A 74 7.73 -8.70 5.78
N GLY A 75 8.85 -8.28 5.21
CA GLY A 75 9.59 -9.01 4.18
C GLY A 75 9.15 -8.71 2.74
N HIS A 76 8.08 -7.93 2.56
CA HIS A 76 7.60 -7.50 1.24
C HIS A 76 7.99 -6.04 0.92
N GLU A 77 8.73 -5.38 1.81
CA GLU A 77 9.37 -4.11 1.53
C GLU A 77 10.49 -4.26 0.51
N ASP A 78 10.62 -3.27 -0.38
CA ASP A 78 11.74 -3.18 -1.31
C ASP A 78 12.62 -1.98 -0.93
N PRO A 79 13.81 -2.20 -0.34
CA PRO A 79 14.71 -1.13 0.07
C PRO A 79 15.24 -0.26 -1.09
N GLN A 80 15.13 -0.72 -2.35
CA GLN A 80 15.52 0.06 -3.52
C GLN A 80 14.44 1.09 -3.89
N LEU A 81 13.19 0.85 -3.52
CA LEU A 81 12.06 1.69 -3.89
C LEU A 81 11.44 2.44 -2.71
N ALA A 82 11.67 1.98 -1.49
CA ALA A 82 11.03 2.52 -0.30
C ALA A 82 11.90 2.35 0.96
N ARG A 83 11.55 3.12 2.00
CA ARG A 83 12.10 2.96 3.34
C ARG A 83 10.98 2.66 4.32
N VAL A 84 11.22 1.77 5.29
CA VAL A 84 10.28 1.55 6.39
C VAL A 84 10.26 2.80 7.28
N VAL A 85 9.06 3.33 7.54
CA VAL A 85 8.85 4.51 8.40
C VAL A 85 8.09 4.18 9.68
N ASP A 86 7.36 3.06 9.69
CA ASP A 86 6.64 2.56 10.86
C ASP A 86 6.52 1.03 10.77
N ASP A 87 6.76 0.35 11.88
CA ASP A 87 6.66 -1.10 12.01
C ASP A 87 5.53 -1.42 13.00
N ARG A 88 4.48 -2.10 12.54
CA ARG A 88 3.30 -2.46 13.33
C ARG A 88 3.28 -3.94 13.71
N GLY A 89 4.39 -4.67 13.49
CA GLY A 89 4.51 -6.11 13.72
C GLY A 89 3.86 -6.93 12.61
N ASP A 90 2.56 -6.77 12.38
CA ASP A 90 1.81 -7.54 11.37
C ASP A 90 1.87 -6.93 9.97
N TYR A 91 2.24 -5.65 9.88
CA TYR A 91 2.44 -4.92 8.63
C TYR A 91 3.43 -3.77 8.83
N LEU A 92 4.01 -3.31 7.73
CA LEU A 92 4.93 -2.20 7.66
C LEU A 92 4.28 -1.05 6.91
N ILE A 93 4.57 0.18 7.34
CA ILE A 93 4.31 1.37 6.55
C ILE A 93 5.63 1.79 5.93
N VAL A 94 5.67 1.83 4.61
CA VAL A 94 6.84 2.19 3.82
C VAL A 94 6.60 3.49 3.07
N GLU A 95 7.61 4.35 3.02
CA GLU A 95 7.60 5.57 2.21
C GLU A 95 8.42 5.37 0.95
N LYS A 96 7.80 5.60 -0.22
CA LYS A 96 8.50 5.56 -1.50
C LYS A 96 9.54 6.68 -1.58
N ILE A 97 10.72 6.32 -2.06
CA ILE A 97 11.86 7.22 -2.22
C ILE A 97 12.11 7.56 -3.69
N ASP A 98 12.87 8.63 -3.93
CA ASP A 98 13.34 9.04 -5.25
C ASP A 98 12.24 9.03 -6.33
N THR A 99 12.52 8.42 -7.48
CA THR A 99 11.61 8.34 -8.61
C THR A 99 10.35 7.55 -8.29
N ALA A 100 10.41 6.55 -7.41
CA ALA A 100 9.22 5.82 -6.99
C ALA A 100 8.24 6.72 -6.20
N GLY A 101 8.77 7.64 -5.39
CA GLY A 101 7.97 8.66 -4.70
C GLY A 101 7.27 9.61 -5.67
N GLU A 102 7.99 10.10 -6.68
CA GLU A 102 7.42 10.97 -7.72
C GLU A 102 6.33 10.29 -8.56
N VAL A 103 6.46 8.98 -8.80
CA VAL A 103 5.42 8.21 -9.48
C VAL A 103 4.19 8.06 -8.58
N ALA A 104 4.40 7.68 -7.31
CA ALA A 104 3.32 7.47 -6.35
C ALA A 104 2.44 8.72 -6.11
N GLU A 105 3.04 9.91 -6.15
CA GLU A 105 2.32 11.19 -6.08
C GLU A 105 1.48 11.46 -7.32
N ARG A 106 2.00 11.16 -8.52
CA ARG A 106 1.27 11.39 -9.77
C ARG A 106 0.11 10.44 -10.00
N THR A 107 0.19 9.23 -9.44
CA THR A 107 -0.84 8.20 -9.55
C THR A 107 -1.91 8.27 -8.46
N GLN A 108 -1.81 9.20 -7.51
CA GLN A 108 -2.82 9.41 -6.45
C GLN A 108 -4.06 10.21 -6.93
N ARG A 109 -4.41 10.16 -8.21
CA ARG A 109 -5.54 10.93 -8.76
C ARG A 109 -6.88 10.26 -8.55
#